data_AF-A0A5N6NRN6-F1
#
_entry.id   AF-A0A5N6NRN6-F1
#
_cell.length_a   1.000
_cell.length_b   1.000
_cell.length_c   1.000
_cell.angle_alpha   90.00
_cell.angle_beta   90.00
_cell.angle_gamma   90.00
#
_symmetry.space_group_name_H-M   'P 1'
#
loop_
_entity.id
_entity.type
_entity.pdbx_description
1 polymer ?
#
loop_
_entity_poly.entity_id
_entity_poly.type
_entity_poly.pdbx_seq_one_letter_code
_entity_poly.pdbx_strand_id
1 'polypeptide(L)'
;MQMPETGVLIANVFGVIVVFISLGASVTIFSLWTSPEFLLPHRAVSFVFVNDNHFVMVELNGDYPMPTPTWYWSRFKSQDAAAWEMWYKPRLDSYTNWLESRRHPPGFVDLDNSYGEDEQPLQNLLLEELYNPLRALRRRRESSSSGASEEDPDMILDPHMLP
;
A
#
# COMPACT_ATOMS: atom_id res chain seq x y z
N MET A 1 -7.21 -9.56 13.83
CA MET A 1 -6.79 -9.72 12.42
C MET A 1 -6.59 -8.33 11.82
N GLN A 2 -5.62 -8.17 10.91
CA GLN A 2 -5.29 -6.89 10.28
C GLN A 2 -5.72 -6.90 8.81
N MET A 3 -5.93 -5.73 8.22
CA MET A 3 -6.03 -5.58 6.77
C MET A 3 -4.61 -5.49 6.18
N PRO A 4 -4.32 -6.10 5.02
CA PRO A 4 -5.27 -6.66 4.05
C PRO A 4 -5.61 -8.16 4.23
N GLU A 5 -5.03 -8.88 5.19
CA GLU A 5 -5.20 -10.34 5.36
C GLU A 5 -6.67 -10.71 5.61
N THR A 6 -7.37 -9.90 6.40
CA THR A 6 -8.81 -10.07 6.64
C THR A 6 -9.61 -9.96 5.34
N GLY A 7 -9.18 -9.10 4.41
CA GLY A 7 -9.82 -8.95 3.10
C GLY A 7 -9.69 -10.20 2.22
N VAL A 8 -8.61 -10.98 2.36
CA VAL A 8 -8.47 -12.27 1.67
C VAL A 8 -9.54 -13.25 2.17
N LEU A 9 -9.78 -13.32 3.48
CA LEU A 9 -10.83 -14.18 4.03
C LEU A 9 -12.21 -13.75 3.54
N ILE A 10 -12.50 -12.44 3.55
CA ILE A 10 -13.78 -11.90 3.06
C ILE A 10 -13.99 -12.26 1.58
N ALA A 11 -12.98 -12.03 0.73
CA ALA A 11 -13.09 -12.28 -0.70
C ALA A 11 -13.37 -13.75 -1.01
N ASN A 12 -12.70 -14.67 -0.32
CA ASN A 12 -12.85 -16.12 -0.56
C ASN A 12 -14.13 -16.70 0.07
N VAL A 13 -14.52 -16.25 1.27
CA VAL A 13 -15.71 -16.78 1.95
C VAL A 13 -17.00 -16.30 1.29
N PHE A 14 -17.05 -15.02 0.88
CA PHE A 14 -18.28 -14.43 0.34
C PHE A 14 -18.32 -14.33 -1.18
N GLY A 15 -17.21 -14.66 -1.86
CA GLY A 15 -17.11 -14.54 -3.32
C GLY A 15 -17.30 -13.09 -3.79
N VAL A 16 -16.65 -12.15 -3.10
CA VAL A 16 -16.72 -10.70 -3.40
C VAL A 16 -15.33 -10.15 -3.70
N ILE A 17 -15.28 -9.06 -4.44
CA ILE A 17 -14.08 -8.23 -4.57
C ILE A 17 -14.01 -7.34 -3.33
N VAL A 18 -12.86 -7.31 -2.67
CA VAL A 18 -12.63 -6.38 -1.54
C VAL A 18 -11.72 -5.27 -2.00
N VAL A 19 -12.16 -4.02 -1.86
CA VAL A 19 -11.32 -2.84 -2.06
C VAL A 19 -11.01 -2.22 -0.70
N PHE A 20 -9.73 -2.08 -0.41
CA PHE A 20 -9.26 -1.45 0.82
C PHE A 20 -8.56 -0.15 0.47
N ILE A 21 -8.97 0.96 1.09
CA ILE A 21 -8.42 2.29 0.85
C ILE A 21 -7.90 2.84 2.18
N SER A 22 -6.69 3.36 2.18
CA SER A 22 -6.14 4.07 3.34
C SER A 22 -5.17 5.16 2.87
N LEU A 23 -4.74 6.03 3.79
CA LEU A 23 -3.71 7.04 3.51
C LEU A 23 -2.36 6.41 3.12
N GLY A 24 -2.04 5.23 3.68
CA GLY A 24 -0.74 4.58 3.45
C GLY A 24 -0.71 3.74 2.17
N ALA A 25 -1.78 2.97 1.92
CA ALA A 25 -1.90 2.13 0.75
C ALA A 25 -3.36 1.82 0.43
N SER A 26 -3.66 1.69 -0.86
CA SER A 26 -4.94 1.18 -1.35
C SER A 26 -4.70 -0.08 -2.16
N VAL A 27 -5.49 -1.13 -1.94
CA VAL A 27 -5.33 -2.44 -2.58
C VAL A 27 -6.68 -3.06 -2.92
N THR A 28 -6.69 -3.88 -3.97
CA THR A 28 -7.81 -4.76 -4.32
C THR A 28 -7.47 -6.21 -3.96
N ILE A 29 -8.49 -6.96 -3.56
CA ILE A 29 -8.35 -8.36 -3.18
C ILE A 29 -9.47 -9.13 -3.88
N PHE A 30 -9.08 -10.01 -4.81
CA PHE A 30 -10.00 -10.93 -5.47
C PHE A 30 -10.02 -12.28 -4.73
N SER A 31 -10.94 -13.16 -5.12
CA SER A 31 -10.91 -14.56 -4.67
C SER A 31 -9.58 -15.20 -5.09
N LEU A 32 -8.99 -16.02 -4.21
CA LEU A 32 -7.75 -16.74 -4.51
C LEU A 32 -7.99 -17.96 -5.38
N TRP A 33 -9.17 -18.57 -5.29
CA TRP A 33 -9.41 -19.89 -5.85
C TRP A 33 -10.48 -19.89 -6.95
N THR A 34 -11.40 -18.93 -6.90
CA THR A 34 -12.59 -18.93 -7.75
C THR A 34 -12.40 -18.00 -8.93
N SER A 35 -12.64 -18.52 -10.13
CA SER A 35 -12.68 -17.74 -11.36
C SER A 35 -13.78 -16.66 -11.32
N PRO A 36 -13.58 -15.47 -11.91
CA PRO A 36 -14.60 -14.43 -12.00
C PRO A 36 -15.89 -14.92 -12.66
N GLU A 37 -15.84 -15.83 -13.62
CA GLU A 37 -16.99 -16.34 -14.36
C GLU A 37 -18.02 -17.02 -13.44
N PHE A 38 -17.58 -17.62 -12.33
CA PHE A 38 -18.45 -18.30 -11.38
C PHE A 38 -19.08 -17.37 -10.34
N LEU A 39 -18.65 -16.11 -10.28
CA LEU A 39 -19.08 -15.13 -9.27
C LEU A 39 -19.89 -13.98 -9.88
N LEU A 40 -20.53 -14.21 -11.03
CA LEU A 40 -21.39 -13.23 -11.68
C LEU A 40 -22.78 -13.13 -11.00
N PRO A 41 -23.35 -11.91 -10.84
CA PRO A 41 -22.69 -10.62 -11.07
C PRO A 41 -21.64 -10.33 -10.00
N HIS A 42 -20.51 -9.76 -10.40
CA HIS A 42 -19.43 -9.43 -9.47
C HIS A 42 -19.90 -8.37 -8.46
N ARG A 43 -19.67 -8.66 -7.17
CA ARG A 43 -19.98 -7.75 -6.07
C ARG A 43 -18.68 -7.23 -5.47
N ALA A 44 -18.62 -5.92 -5.26
CA ALA A 44 -17.49 -5.29 -4.57
C ALA A 44 -17.93 -4.78 -3.20
N VAL A 45 -17.08 -4.99 -2.19
CA VAL A 45 -17.21 -4.38 -0.87
C VAL A 45 -15.98 -3.53 -0.64
N SER A 46 -16.19 -2.25 -0.31
CA SER A 46 -15.08 -1.31 -0.15
C SER A 46 -15.05 -0.76 1.26
N PHE A 47 -13.85 -0.69 1.84
CA PHE A 47 -13.62 -0.11 3.15
C PHE A 47 -12.53 0.96 3.07
N VAL A 48 -12.76 2.07 3.77
CA VAL A 48 -11.77 3.12 3.98
C VAL A 48 -11.30 3.07 5.43
N PHE A 49 -9.99 3.04 5.63
CA PHE A 49 -9.37 3.19 6.94
C PHE A 49 -8.97 4.63 7.20
N VAL A 50 -9.52 5.22 8.26
CA VAL A 50 -9.34 6.63 8.64
C VAL A 50 -8.97 6.75 10.12
N ASN A 51 -8.30 7.86 10.47
CA ASN A 51 -7.91 8.21 11.84
C ASN A 51 -7.11 7.12 12.57
N ASP A 52 -6.41 6.27 11.83
CA ASP A 52 -5.60 5.16 12.34
C ASP A 52 -6.33 4.16 13.26
N ASN A 53 -7.67 4.17 13.25
CA ASN A 53 -8.46 3.29 14.11
C ASN A 53 -9.87 2.94 13.60
N HIS A 54 -10.33 3.53 12.49
CA HIS A 54 -11.73 3.39 12.07
C HIS A 54 -11.87 2.89 10.64
N PHE A 55 -12.78 1.93 10.43
CA PHE A 55 -13.15 1.41 9.12
C PHE A 55 -14.55 1.89 8.75
N VAL A 56 -14.67 2.51 7.58
CA VAL A 56 -15.93 2.98 7.02
C VAL A 56 -16.21 2.19 5.75
N MET A 57 -17.40 1.61 5.64
CA MET A 57 -17.85 1.01 4.38
C MET A 57 -18.21 2.15 3.40
N VAL A 58 -17.72 2.05 2.17
CA VAL A 58 -18.05 3.01 1.11
C VAL A 58 -18.55 2.28 -0.13
N GLU A 59 -19.43 2.94 -0.86
CA GLU A 59 -19.89 2.47 -2.17
C GLU A 59 -19.08 3.18 -3.26
N LEU A 60 -18.43 2.40 -4.11
CA LEU A 60 -17.69 2.90 -5.26
C LEU A 60 -18.54 2.69 -6.51
N ASN A 61 -18.93 3.80 -7.15
CA ASN A 61 -19.84 3.79 -8.29
C ASN A 61 -19.10 3.93 -9.62
N GLY A 62 -19.68 3.37 -10.68
CA GLY A 62 -19.16 3.47 -12.04
C GLY A 62 -17.83 2.74 -12.27
N ASP A 63 -17.04 3.25 -13.20
CA ASP A 63 -15.72 2.72 -13.57
C ASP A 63 -14.59 3.40 -12.78
N TYR A 64 -14.71 3.37 -11.45
CA TYR A 64 -13.68 3.92 -10.58
C TYR A 64 -12.31 3.26 -10.83
N PRO A 65 -11.20 3.99 -10.66
CA PRO A 65 -9.86 3.43 -10.72
C PRO A 65 -9.69 2.42 -9.59
N MET A 66 -9.43 1.17 -9.95
CA MET A 66 -9.35 0.07 -8.99
C MET A 66 -7.90 -0.07 -8.52
N PRO A 67 -7.62 0.01 -7.19
CA PRO A 67 -6.27 -0.16 -6.69
C PRO A 67 -5.66 -1.50 -7.11
N THR A 68 -4.34 -1.57 -7.20
CA THR A 68 -3.65 -2.78 -7.64
C THR A 68 -3.92 -3.97 -6.71
N PRO A 69 -3.88 -5.22 -7.22
CA PRO A 69 -4.10 -6.38 -6.39
C PRO A 69 -3.04 -6.51 -5.30
N THR A 70 -3.45 -6.90 -4.09
CA THR A 70 -2.52 -7.13 -2.98
C THR A 70 -1.47 -8.18 -3.33
N TRP A 71 -0.28 -8.02 -2.77
CA TRP A 71 0.83 -8.96 -2.94
C TRP A 71 0.48 -10.40 -2.63
N TYR A 72 -0.34 -10.57 -1.60
CA TYR A 72 -0.78 -11.88 -1.17
C TYR A 72 -1.60 -12.57 -2.26
N TRP A 73 -2.51 -11.82 -2.90
CA TRP A 73 -3.33 -12.35 -3.98
C TRP A 73 -2.48 -12.70 -5.20
N SER A 74 -1.60 -11.78 -5.61
CA SER A 74 -0.73 -12.02 -6.77
C SER A 74 0.17 -13.24 -6.61
N ARG A 75 0.61 -13.51 -5.38
CA ARG A 75 1.49 -14.64 -5.05
C ARG A 75 0.75 -15.99 -4.97
N PHE A 76 -0.47 -16.01 -4.45
CA PHE A 76 -1.15 -17.25 -4.04
C PHE A 76 -2.39 -17.60 -4.86
N LYS A 77 -2.82 -16.75 -5.81
CA LYS A 77 -3.96 -17.05 -6.67
C LYS A 77 -3.78 -18.36 -7.45
N SER A 78 -4.88 -19.09 -7.62
CA SER A 78 -4.97 -20.23 -8.53
C SER A 78 -4.90 -19.77 -9.99
N GLN A 79 -4.65 -20.73 -10.88
CA GLN A 79 -4.67 -20.47 -12.33
C GLN A 79 -6.04 -19.95 -12.78
N ASP A 80 -7.13 -20.50 -12.23
CA ASP A 80 -8.49 -20.06 -12.54
C ASP A 80 -8.74 -18.63 -12.05
N ALA A 81 -8.30 -18.31 -10.83
CA ALA A 81 -8.42 -16.97 -10.28
C ALA A 81 -7.56 -15.92 -11.02
N ALA A 82 -6.55 -16.31 -11.78
CA ALA A 82 -5.73 -15.35 -12.55
C ALA A 82 -6.55 -14.52 -13.54
N ALA A 83 -7.70 -15.03 -14.00
CA ALA A 83 -8.59 -14.31 -14.91
C ALA A 83 -9.14 -12.99 -14.31
N TRP A 84 -9.23 -12.84 -12.98
CA TRP A 84 -9.66 -11.58 -12.35
C TRP A 84 -8.85 -10.36 -12.82
N GLU A 85 -7.55 -10.53 -13.02
CA GLU A 85 -6.66 -9.46 -13.47
C GLU A 85 -7.01 -8.98 -14.88
N MET A 86 -7.37 -9.91 -15.77
CA MET A 86 -7.82 -9.57 -17.12
C MET A 86 -9.18 -8.88 -17.12
N TRP A 87 -10.14 -9.38 -16.34
CA TRP A 87 -11.49 -8.82 -16.25
C TRP A 87 -11.50 -7.36 -15.79
N TYR A 88 -10.63 -7.03 -14.83
CA TYR A 88 -10.55 -5.68 -14.25
C TYR A 88 -9.39 -4.84 -14.77
N LYS A 89 -8.66 -5.35 -15.78
CA LYS A 89 -7.49 -4.66 -16.35
C LYS A 89 -7.72 -3.19 -16.66
N PRO A 90 -8.83 -2.76 -17.31
CA PRO A 90 -9.03 -1.34 -17.60
C PRO A 90 -9.06 -0.46 -16.34
N ARG A 91 -9.66 -0.94 -15.24
CA ARG A 91 -9.74 -0.20 -13.98
C ARG A 91 -8.43 -0.22 -13.20
N LEU A 92 -7.71 -1.34 -13.25
CA LEU A 92 -6.37 -1.47 -12.67
C LEU A 92 -5.36 -0.56 -13.38
N ASP A 93 -5.36 -0.56 -14.72
CA ASP A 93 -4.50 0.30 -15.53
C ASP A 93 -4.86 1.78 -15.29
N SER A 94 -6.15 2.12 -15.17
CA SER A 94 -6.59 3.48 -14.83
C SER A 94 -6.01 3.97 -13.49
N TYR A 95 -5.98 3.13 -12.48
CA TYR A 95 -5.37 3.46 -11.18
C TYR A 95 -3.85 3.63 -11.28
N THR A 96 -3.16 2.73 -11.98
CA THR A 96 -1.70 2.81 -12.19
C THR A 96 -1.33 4.09 -12.93
N ASN A 97 -2.03 4.42 -14.01
CA ASN A 97 -1.82 5.66 -14.76
C ASN A 97 -2.07 6.90 -13.89
N TRP A 98 -3.11 6.87 -13.05
CA TRP A 98 -3.38 7.94 -12.09
C TRP A 98 -2.23 8.12 -11.08
N LEU A 99 -1.67 7.03 -10.55
CA LEU A 99 -0.50 7.10 -9.67
C LEU A 99 0.73 7.67 -10.38
N GLU A 100 1.01 7.22 -11.60
CA GLU A 100 2.17 7.67 -12.38
C GLU A 100 2.10 9.17 -12.70
N SER A 101 0.94 9.66 -13.13
CA SER A 101 0.70 11.08 -13.37
C SER A 101 0.83 11.95 -12.12
N ARG A 102 0.63 11.38 -10.93
CA ARG A 102 0.82 12.07 -9.64
C ARG A 102 2.27 12.05 -9.18
N ARG A 103 3.08 11.08 -9.62
CA ARG A 103 4.53 11.01 -9.35
C ARG A 103 5.32 12.02 -10.18
N HIS A 104 4.92 12.25 -11.43
CA HIS A 104 5.58 13.20 -12.33
C HIS A 104 4.60 14.30 -12.72
N PRO A 105 4.44 15.35 -11.90
CA PRO A 105 3.57 16.48 -12.25
C PRO A 105 4.04 17.10 -13.58
N PRO A 106 3.14 17.69 -14.39
CA PRO A 106 3.51 18.33 -15.65
C PRO A 106 4.62 19.36 -15.43
N GLY A 107 5.80 19.14 -16.03
CA GLY A 107 6.98 19.98 -15.86
C GLY A 107 8.07 19.44 -14.90
N PHE A 108 7.88 18.25 -14.31
CA PHE A 108 8.94 17.56 -13.55
C PHE A 108 9.98 16.98 -14.52
N VAL A 109 11.23 17.46 -14.42
CA VAL A 109 12.37 16.90 -15.14
C VAL A 109 13.06 15.93 -14.21
N ASP A 110 13.05 14.65 -14.58
CA ASP A 110 13.71 13.59 -13.83
C ASP A 110 15.24 13.73 -13.99
N LEU A 111 15.92 14.22 -12.95
CA LEU A 111 17.36 14.50 -12.96
C LEU A 111 18.21 13.23 -12.75
N ASP A 112 17.61 12.09 -12.43
CA ASP A 112 18.32 10.85 -12.08
C ASP A 112 18.77 10.03 -13.30
N ASN A 113 18.45 10.45 -14.52
CA ASN A 113 18.90 9.79 -15.76
C ASN A 113 20.40 9.99 -16.11
N SER A 114 21.26 10.35 -15.15
CA SER A 114 22.70 10.49 -15.38
C SER A 114 23.63 9.58 -14.56
N TYR A 115 23.13 8.62 -13.79
CA TYR A 115 24.00 7.65 -13.09
C TYR A 115 23.59 6.22 -13.43
N GLY A 116 24.47 5.52 -14.15
CA GLY A 116 24.20 4.25 -14.79
C GLY A 116 24.06 3.06 -13.85
N GLU A 117 23.32 2.06 -14.35
CA GLU A 117 23.45 0.59 -14.20
C GLU A 117 23.74 -0.07 -12.83
N ASP A 118 23.80 0.65 -11.71
CA ASP A 118 24.06 0.07 -10.37
C ASP A 118 22.88 0.20 -9.37
N GLU A 119 21.66 0.52 -9.83
CA GLU A 119 20.46 0.72 -8.99
C GLU A 119 19.47 -0.47 -8.91
N GLN A 120 19.87 -1.69 -9.28
CA GLN A 120 19.00 -2.85 -9.08
C GLN A 120 18.55 -3.12 -7.62
N PRO A 121 19.31 -2.79 -6.55
CA PRO A 121 18.82 -3.01 -5.19
C PRO A 121 17.74 -1.99 -4.79
N LEU A 122 17.82 -0.74 -5.27
CA LEU A 122 16.92 0.34 -4.87
C LEU A 122 15.56 0.29 -5.57
N GLN A 123 15.52 -0.11 -6.84
CA GLN A 123 14.27 -0.36 -7.55
C GLN A 123 13.50 -1.52 -6.92
N ASN A 124 14.20 -2.60 -6.52
CA ASN A 124 13.59 -3.70 -5.78
C ASN A 124 13.10 -3.27 -4.38
N LEU A 125 13.79 -2.32 -3.74
CA LEU A 125 13.38 -1.74 -2.45
C LEU A 125 12.14 -0.86 -2.57
N LEU A 126 12.06 -0.02 -3.61
CA LEU A 126 10.90 0.83 -3.91
C LEU A 126 9.68 -0.02 -4.31
N LEU A 127 9.89 -1.08 -5.08
CA LEU A 127 8.85 -2.06 -5.41
C LEU A 127 8.42 -2.84 -4.16
N GLU A 128 9.33 -3.27 -3.29
CA GLU A 128 9.00 -3.88 -2.00
C GLU A 128 8.24 -2.93 -1.06
N GLU A 129 8.55 -1.63 -1.05
CA GLU A 129 7.81 -0.64 -0.24
C GLU A 129 6.42 -0.34 -0.81
N LEU A 130 6.28 -0.34 -2.13
CA LEU A 130 4.98 -0.31 -2.81
C LEU A 130 4.13 -1.54 -2.50
N TYR A 131 4.77 -2.71 -2.33
CA TYR A 131 4.07 -3.98 -2.15
C TYR A 131 3.91 -4.41 -0.68
N ASN A 132 4.69 -3.83 0.24
CA ASN A 132 4.71 -4.20 1.66
C ASN A 132 4.78 -2.96 2.59
N PRO A 133 3.68 -2.19 2.67
CA PRO A 133 3.66 -0.86 3.31
C PRO A 133 3.94 -0.88 4.83
N LEU A 134 3.77 -2.02 5.50
CA LEU A 134 4.09 -2.16 6.93
C LEU A 134 5.61 -2.09 7.21
N ARG A 135 6.46 -2.50 6.26
CA ARG A 135 7.92 -2.37 6.38
C ARG A 135 8.36 -0.91 6.24
N ALA A 136 7.77 -0.18 5.30
CA ALA A 136 8.03 1.24 5.11
C ALA A 136 7.68 2.04 6.38
N LEU A 137 6.55 1.74 7.02
CA LEU A 137 6.15 2.36 8.29
C LEU A 137 7.09 2.02 9.46
N ARG A 138 7.59 0.77 9.53
CA ARG A 138 8.55 0.34 10.56
C ARG A 138 9.89 1.07 10.44
N ARG A 139 10.43 1.18 9.22
CA ARG A 139 11.66 1.95 8.96
C ARG A 139 11.51 3.43 9.32
N ARG A 140 10.35 4.02 9.00
CA ARG A 140 10.06 5.43 9.33
C ARG A 140 10.03 5.66 10.85
N ARG A 141 9.50 4.69 11.61
CA ARG A 141 9.51 4.72 13.08
C ARG A 141 10.91 4.57 13.66
N GLU A 142 11.74 3.70 13.09
CA GLU A 142 13.14 3.51 13.51
C GLU A 142 14.00 4.74 13.18
N SER A 143 13.81 5.37 12.01
CA SER A 143 14.47 6.64 11.66
C SER A 143 14.03 7.82 12.54
N SER A 144 12.78 7.85 12.98
CA SER A 144 12.31 8.86 13.94
C SER A 144 12.80 8.60 15.37
N SER A 145 13.15 7.36 15.74
CA SER A 145 13.75 7.05 17.04
C SER A 145 15.26 7.38 17.11
N SER A 146 15.94 7.44 15.96
CA SER A 146 17.35 7.82 15.83
C SER A 146 17.59 9.33 16.03
N GLY A 147 16.53 10.15 16.04
CA GLY A 147 16.59 11.61 16.16
C GLY A 147 16.37 12.17 17.57
N ALA A 148 16.13 11.33 18.58
CA ALA A 148 16.10 11.77 19.98
C ALA A 148 17.50 11.63 20.56
N SER A 149 18.33 12.67 20.40
CA SER A 149 19.54 12.82 21.20
C SER A 149 19.15 12.84 22.67
N GLU A 150 19.74 11.94 23.46
CA GLU A 150 19.73 11.97 24.92
C GLU A 150 20.03 13.39 25.41
N GLU A 151 19.09 13.98 26.17
CA GLU A 151 19.44 15.08 27.06
C GLU A 151 20.37 14.50 28.13
N ASP A 152 21.62 14.92 28.09
CA ASP A 152 22.71 14.57 28.99
C ASP A 152 22.37 15.01 30.43
N PRO A 153 22.11 14.09 31.39
CA PRO A 153 21.71 14.47 32.73
C PRO A 153 22.94 14.56 33.64
N ASP A 154 23.94 15.38 33.28
CA ASP A 154 25.10 15.64 34.14
C ASP A 154 25.68 17.05 33.90
N MET A 155 24.87 18.08 34.16
CA MET A 155 25.39 19.38 34.60
C MET A 155 25.20 19.53 36.11
N ILE A 156 26.12 18.92 36.85
CA ILE A 156 26.35 19.21 38.27
C ILE A 156 26.75 20.69 38.39
N LEU A 157 25.93 21.46 39.08
CA LEU A 157 26.22 22.83 39.51
C LEU A 157 27.46 22.80 40.42
N ASP A 158 28.56 23.43 39.98
CA ASP A 158 29.71 23.72 40.84
C ASP A 158 29.37 24.92 41.75
N PRO A 159 29.31 24.77 43.08
CA PRO A 159 28.85 25.82 43.98
C PRO A 159 30.01 26.60 44.59
N HIS A 160 31.00 27.08 43.82
CA HIS A 160 32.00 28.01 44.35
C HIS A 160 32.55 28.98 43.32
N MET A 161 31.79 30.03 43.00
CA MET A 161 32.34 31.31 42.52
C MET A 161 31.48 32.49 43.03
N LEU A 162 31.78 32.95 44.24
CA LEU A 162 31.67 34.36 44.65
C LEU A 162 33.10 34.82 44.96
N PRO A 163 33.49 36.00 44.47
CA PRO A 163 33.40 37.20 45.30
C PRO A 163 32.65 38.36 44.64
#